data_AF-F9F1K1-F1
#
_entry.id   AF-F9F1K1-F1
#
_cell.length_a   1.000
_cell.length_b   1.000
_cell.length_c   1.000
_cell.angle_alpha   90.00
_cell.angle_beta   90.00
_cell.angle_gamma   90.00
#
_symmetry.space_group_name_H-M   'P 1'
#
loop_
_entity.id
_entity.type
_entity.pdbx_description
1 polymer ?
#
loop_
_entity_poly.entity_id
_entity_poly.type
_entity_poly.pdbx_seq_one_letter_code
_entity_poly.pdbx_strand_id
1 'polypeptide(L)'
;MASPTINRSSAGPRIQDQFPEAIINKIPHPSEHPYYKYDGFNPSCKVLEIGHVKAPGRRAFGVKTIYNRDEAITVRDGARLYGDIFRPETSDSKLAPAILPWSPYRKSGTGPQNYNSMAPFRTGLALDRTSGYERFEAPDPAEWAERGYAVINVDARGVGHSNGVVTFWGNQEAEDIYDVIDWISR
;
A
#
# COMPACT_ATOMS: atom_id res chain seq x y z
N MET A 1 23.25 -3.54 29.38
CA MET A 1 22.35 -2.74 30.23
C MET A 1 20.93 -3.16 29.89
N ALA A 2 20.17 -3.70 30.86
CA ALA A 2 18.80 -4.14 30.64
C ALA A 2 17.87 -2.93 30.51
N SER A 3 16.99 -2.91 29.50
CA SER A 3 15.93 -1.91 29.36
C SER A 3 15.05 -1.88 30.62
N PRO A 4 14.66 -0.70 31.12
CA PRO A 4 13.78 -0.62 32.27
C PRO A 4 12.40 -1.16 31.88
N THR A 5 11.95 -2.19 32.59
CA THR A 5 10.57 -2.67 32.56
C THR A 5 9.67 -1.57 33.11
N ILE A 6 8.95 -0.87 32.22
CA ILE A 6 7.92 0.10 32.62
C ILE A 6 6.78 -0.69 33.26
N ASN A 7 6.71 -0.63 34.59
CA ASN A 7 5.60 -1.18 35.37
C ASN A 7 4.35 -0.32 35.10
N ARG A 8 3.48 -0.74 34.17
CA ARG A 8 2.19 -0.08 33.89
C ARG A 8 1.17 -0.43 34.99
N SER A 9 1.43 -0.06 36.25
CA SER A 9 0.61 -0.43 37.41
C SER A 9 -0.37 0.65 37.89
N SER A 10 -0.84 1.51 36.99
CA SER A 10 -2.10 2.26 37.20
C SER A 10 -2.64 2.68 35.85
N ALA A 11 -3.70 2.02 35.37
CA ALA A 11 -4.45 2.58 34.26
C ALA A 11 -4.93 3.96 34.71
N GLY A 12 -4.50 5.02 33.99
CA GLY A 12 -4.99 6.37 34.24
C GLY A 12 -6.52 6.42 34.12
N PRO A 13 -7.15 7.52 34.57
CA PRO A 13 -8.60 7.67 34.49
C PRO A 13 -9.08 7.41 33.06
N ARG A 14 -10.17 6.65 32.88
CA ARG A 14 -10.66 6.32 31.54
C ARG A 14 -11.07 7.61 30.83
N ILE A 15 -10.93 7.65 29.51
CA ILE A 15 -11.32 8.83 28.72
C ILE A 15 -12.76 9.25 29.04
N GLN A 16 -13.68 8.30 29.21
CA GLN A 16 -15.08 8.59 29.56
C GLN A 16 -15.26 9.21 30.96
N ASP A 17 -14.37 8.92 31.90
CA ASP A 17 -14.43 9.49 33.25
C ASP A 17 -13.95 10.95 33.25
N GLN A 18 -13.08 11.31 32.30
CA GLN A 18 -12.55 12.66 32.12
C GLN A 18 -13.42 13.51 31.18
N PHE A 19 -14.06 12.87 30.21
CA PHE A 19 -14.87 13.48 29.15
C PHE A 19 -16.19 12.71 29.00
N PRO A 20 -17.13 12.86 29.95
CA PRO A 20 -18.38 12.10 29.97
C PRO A 20 -19.25 12.32 28.73
N GLU A 21 -19.12 13.48 28.08
CA GLU A 21 -19.78 13.85 26.83
C GLU A 21 -19.14 13.24 25.58
N ALA A 22 -17.93 12.68 25.68
CA ALA A 22 -17.25 12.10 24.53
C ALA A 22 -18.02 10.87 24.02
N ILE A 23 -18.36 10.87 22.74
CA ILE A 23 -18.97 9.72 22.07
C ILE A 23 -17.84 8.77 21.65
N ILE A 24 -17.60 7.72 22.43
CA ILE A 24 -16.62 6.69 22.10
C ILE A 24 -17.32 5.56 21.35
N ASN A 25 -17.10 5.51 20.04
CA ASN A 25 -17.55 4.38 19.22
C ASN A 25 -16.44 3.33 19.12
N LYS A 26 -16.82 2.06 19.23
CA LYS A 26 -15.89 0.97 18.92
C LYS A 26 -15.59 0.99 17.42
N ILE A 27 -14.31 0.97 17.06
CA ILE A 27 -13.92 0.85 15.65
C ILE A 27 -14.45 -0.50 15.14
N PRO A 28 -15.19 -0.54 14.01
CA PRO A 28 -15.65 -1.78 13.41
C PRO A 28 -14.50 -2.73 13.14
N HIS A 29 -14.73 -4.04 13.25
CA HIS A 29 -13.72 -5.00 12.83
C HIS A 29 -13.45 -4.82 11.32
N PRO A 30 -12.22 -5.00 10.81
CA PRO A 30 -11.93 -4.80 9.39
C PRO A 30 -12.84 -5.59 8.43
N SER A 31 -13.30 -6.79 8.82
CA SER A 31 -14.25 -7.60 8.02
C SER A 31 -15.66 -7.00 7.94
N GLU A 32 -16.01 -6.11 8.86
CA GLU A 32 -17.30 -5.41 8.94
C GLU A 32 -17.21 -4.00 8.36
N HIS A 33 -16.00 -3.52 8.03
CA HIS A 33 -15.81 -2.17 7.54
C HIS A 33 -16.21 -2.06 6.06
N PRO A 34 -17.18 -1.20 5.70
CA PRO A 34 -17.82 -1.21 4.36
C PRO A 34 -16.85 -0.87 3.21
N TYR A 35 -15.74 -0.21 3.54
CA TYR A 35 -14.74 0.21 2.56
C TYR A 35 -13.40 -0.53 2.66
N TYR A 36 -13.25 -1.44 3.63
CA TYR A 36 -12.01 -2.19 3.77
C TYR A 36 -12.09 -3.44 2.88
N LYS A 37 -11.43 -3.38 1.72
CA LYS A 37 -11.46 -4.44 0.72
C LYS A 37 -10.10 -5.13 0.66
N TYR A 38 -9.87 -6.01 1.62
CA TYR A 38 -8.64 -6.79 1.71
C TYR A 38 -8.90 -8.27 1.45
N ASP A 39 -8.19 -8.83 0.48
CA ASP A 39 -8.32 -10.21 -0.01
C ASP A 39 -7.22 -11.14 0.53
N GLY A 40 -6.53 -10.73 1.61
CA GLY A 40 -5.54 -11.55 2.31
C GLY A 40 -4.11 -11.40 1.79
N PHE A 41 -3.17 -12.00 2.49
CA PHE A 41 -1.74 -11.99 2.13
C PHE A 41 -1.46 -13.15 1.17
N ASN A 42 -0.93 -12.86 -0.01
CA ASN A 42 -0.73 -13.85 -1.07
C ASN A 42 0.50 -13.52 -1.95
N PRO A 43 1.72 -13.80 -1.47
CA PRO A 43 2.95 -13.71 -2.26
C PRO A 43 2.84 -14.52 -3.53
N SER A 44 2.84 -13.84 -4.67
CA SER A 44 2.65 -14.48 -5.96
C SER A 44 3.22 -13.62 -7.09
N CYS A 45 3.59 -14.26 -8.18
CA CYS A 45 3.99 -13.61 -9.41
C CYS A 45 3.09 -14.12 -10.54
N LYS A 46 2.54 -13.19 -11.34
CA LYS A 46 1.76 -13.54 -12.53
C LYS A 46 1.93 -12.50 -13.62
N VAL A 47 1.68 -12.91 -14.86
CA VAL A 47 1.58 -12.00 -16.00
C VAL A 47 0.13 -11.54 -16.13
N LEU A 48 -0.07 -10.23 -16.19
CA LEU A 48 -1.31 -9.60 -16.62
C LEU A 48 -1.23 -9.42 -18.13
N GLU A 49 -2.06 -10.17 -18.86
CA GLU A 49 -2.11 -10.13 -20.32
C GLU A 49 -2.66 -8.78 -20.83
N ILE A 50 -2.35 -8.46 -22.09
CA ILE A 50 -2.93 -7.30 -22.77
C ILE A 50 -4.46 -7.42 -22.74
N GLY A 51 -5.15 -6.34 -22.36
CA GLY A 51 -6.60 -6.31 -22.20
C GLY A 51 -7.08 -6.77 -20.81
N HIS A 52 -6.19 -7.21 -19.92
CA HIS A 52 -6.56 -7.54 -18.53
C HIS A 52 -7.21 -6.36 -17.83
N VAL A 53 -8.36 -6.59 -17.20
CA VAL A 53 -9.07 -5.62 -16.34
C VAL A 53 -9.29 -6.21 -14.96
N LYS A 54 -9.09 -5.42 -13.89
CA LYS A 54 -9.37 -5.88 -12.52
C LYS A 54 -10.86 -6.08 -12.26
N ALA A 55 -11.69 -5.25 -12.88
CA ALA A 55 -13.15 -5.26 -12.76
C ALA A 55 -13.77 -4.57 -13.99
N PRO A 56 -15.07 -4.84 -14.30
CA PRO A 56 -15.76 -4.19 -15.40
C PRO A 56 -15.66 -2.65 -15.35
N GLY A 57 -15.38 -2.04 -16.50
CA GLY A 57 -15.28 -0.58 -16.66
C GLY A 57 -13.98 0.05 -16.17
N ARG A 58 -13.04 -0.71 -15.59
CA ARG A 58 -11.70 -0.22 -15.23
C ARG A 58 -10.77 -0.19 -16.44
N ARG A 59 -9.69 0.60 -16.35
CA ARG A 59 -8.63 0.65 -17.35
C ARG A 59 -8.03 -0.75 -17.57
N ALA A 60 -7.90 -1.15 -18.82
CA ALA A 60 -7.19 -2.36 -19.20
C ALA A 60 -5.68 -2.10 -19.29
N PHE A 61 -4.86 -3.13 -19.06
CA PHE A 61 -3.44 -3.06 -19.36
C PHE A 61 -3.21 -3.13 -20.88
N GLY A 62 -2.52 -2.14 -21.46
CA GLY A 62 -2.16 -2.12 -22.89
C GLY A 62 -0.88 -2.89 -23.23
N VAL A 63 -0.12 -3.34 -22.23
CA VAL A 63 1.08 -4.18 -22.40
C VAL A 63 1.04 -5.35 -21.42
N LYS A 64 1.70 -6.46 -21.78
CA LYS A 64 1.95 -7.54 -20.83
C LYS A 64 2.73 -7.00 -19.63
N THR A 65 2.19 -7.20 -18.45
CA THR A 65 2.73 -6.63 -17.21
C THR A 65 2.93 -7.73 -16.19
N ILE A 66 4.16 -7.90 -15.73
CA ILE A 66 4.48 -8.79 -14.63
C ILE A 66 4.01 -8.12 -13.34
N TYR A 67 3.19 -8.83 -12.58
CA TYR A 67 2.67 -8.42 -11.29
C TYR A 67 3.22 -9.34 -10.20
N ASN A 68 4.15 -8.82 -9.40
CA ASN A 68 4.56 -9.42 -8.13
C ASN A 68 3.69 -8.85 -7.03
N ARG A 69 2.87 -9.70 -6.42
CA ARG A 69 2.05 -9.37 -5.27
C ARG A 69 2.79 -9.76 -3.99
N ASP A 70 2.70 -8.91 -2.97
CA ASP A 70 3.24 -9.20 -1.64
C ASP A 70 4.74 -9.55 -1.67
N GLU A 71 5.50 -8.86 -2.54
CA GLU A 71 6.95 -8.97 -2.64
C GLU A 71 7.60 -8.45 -1.36
N ALA A 72 8.47 -9.25 -0.75
CA ALA A 72 9.12 -8.91 0.49
C ALA A 72 10.39 -8.08 0.23
N ILE A 73 10.50 -6.93 0.89
CA ILE A 73 11.65 -6.04 0.86
C ILE A 73 12.20 -5.95 2.28
N THR A 74 13.39 -6.48 2.52
CA THR A 74 14.05 -6.46 3.83
C THR A 74 14.89 -5.20 3.95
N VAL A 75 14.58 -4.35 4.94
CA VAL A 75 15.31 -3.10 5.20
C VAL A 75 16.41 -3.30 6.26
N ARG A 76 17.22 -2.27 6.53
CA ARG A 76 18.51 -2.37 7.28
C ARG A 76 18.41 -2.99 8.67
N ASP A 77 17.26 -2.86 9.34
CA ASP A 77 17.02 -3.41 10.68
C ASP A 77 16.45 -4.83 10.65
N GLY A 78 16.33 -5.43 9.48
CA GLY A 78 15.77 -6.77 9.26
C GLY A 78 14.24 -6.80 9.18
N ALA A 79 13.55 -5.66 9.31
CA ALA A 79 12.11 -5.60 9.10
C ALA A 79 11.77 -5.93 7.64
N ARG A 80 10.68 -6.68 7.43
CA ARG A 80 10.14 -6.93 6.09
C ARG A 80 9.00 -5.98 5.80
N LEU A 81 9.17 -5.21 4.74
CA LEU A 81 8.11 -4.44 4.10
C LEU A 81 7.55 -5.26 2.94
N TYR A 82 6.28 -5.06 2.61
CA TYR A 82 5.63 -5.78 1.51
C TYR A 82 5.10 -4.84 0.45
N GLY A 83 5.50 -5.07 -0.80
CA GLY A 83 5.11 -4.27 -1.94
C GLY A 83 4.35 -5.07 -2.99
N ASP A 84 3.61 -4.34 -3.83
CA ASP A 84 3.06 -4.85 -5.07
C ASP A 84 3.79 -4.16 -6.23
N ILE A 85 4.43 -4.95 -7.09
CA ILE A 85 5.27 -4.46 -8.18
C ILE A 85 4.60 -4.79 -9.50
N PHE A 86 4.42 -3.77 -10.32
CA PHE A 86 3.93 -3.89 -11.69
C PHE A 86 5.04 -3.42 -12.61
N ARG A 87 5.54 -4.28 -13.48
CA ARG A 87 6.60 -3.94 -14.44
C ARG A 87 6.27 -4.52 -15.81
N PRO A 88 6.59 -3.83 -16.91
CA PRO A 88 6.36 -4.38 -18.25
C PRO A 88 7.17 -5.67 -18.43
N GLU A 89 6.63 -6.68 -19.12
CA GLU A 89 7.33 -7.96 -19.34
C GLU A 89 8.71 -7.77 -20.01
N THR A 90 8.84 -6.74 -20.85
CA THR A 90 10.11 -6.35 -21.48
C THR A 90 11.22 -6.03 -20.47
N SER A 91 10.86 -5.74 -19.22
CA SER A 91 11.82 -5.45 -18.15
C SER A 91 12.69 -6.62 -17.73
N ASP A 92 12.35 -7.86 -18.11
CA ASP A 92 13.23 -9.03 -17.92
C ASP A 92 14.50 -8.96 -18.78
N SER A 93 14.48 -8.18 -19.87
CA SER A 93 15.60 -8.04 -20.82
C SER A 93 16.21 -6.64 -20.84
N LYS A 94 15.47 -5.62 -20.40
CA LYS A 94 15.89 -4.21 -20.40
C LYS A 94 15.37 -3.51 -19.17
N LEU A 95 16.26 -2.96 -18.34
CA LEU A 95 15.85 -2.24 -17.13
C LEU A 95 14.78 -1.18 -17.42
N ALA A 96 13.74 -1.18 -16.59
CA ALA A 96 12.66 -0.20 -16.61
C ALA A 96 12.89 0.83 -15.50
N PRO A 97 12.70 2.15 -15.76
CA PRO A 97 12.65 3.12 -14.69
C PRO A 97 11.50 2.80 -13.72
N ALA A 98 11.75 2.95 -12.42
CA ALA A 98 10.77 2.64 -11.38
C ALA A 98 10.17 3.90 -10.77
N ILE A 99 8.87 3.83 -10.44
CA ILE A 99 8.17 4.84 -9.67
C ILE A 99 7.76 4.23 -8.34
N LEU A 100 8.22 4.84 -7.26
CA LEU A 100 7.97 4.42 -5.89
C LEU A 100 7.00 5.41 -5.20
N PRO A 101 5.69 5.20 -5.30
CA PRO A 101 4.73 5.91 -4.46
C PRO A 101 4.79 5.38 -3.01
N TRP A 102 4.90 6.29 -2.06
CA TRP A 102 5.03 5.96 -0.64
C TRP A 102 3.92 6.58 0.21
N SER A 103 3.16 5.75 0.93
CA SER A 103 2.12 6.21 1.86
C SER A 103 1.67 5.09 2.80
N PRO A 104 0.98 5.41 3.91
CA PRO A 104 0.39 4.41 4.78
C PRO A 104 -0.99 3.91 4.30
N TYR A 105 -1.40 4.25 3.08
CA TYR A 105 -2.78 4.08 2.59
C TYR A 105 -3.07 2.71 1.96
N ARG A 106 -2.28 1.69 2.31
CA ARG A 106 -2.28 0.34 1.71
C ARG A 106 -1.95 0.33 0.20
N LYS A 107 -1.58 -0.84 -0.31
CA LYS A 107 -1.22 -1.06 -1.71
C LYS A 107 -2.37 -1.58 -2.57
N SER A 108 -2.24 -1.39 -3.88
CA SER A 108 -3.09 -1.95 -4.95
C SER A 108 -4.60 -1.89 -4.74
N GLY A 109 -5.09 -0.73 -4.29
CA GLY A 109 -6.51 -0.46 -4.10
C GLY A 109 -7.17 -1.25 -2.96
N THR A 110 -6.38 -1.80 -2.02
CA THR A 110 -6.88 -2.56 -0.85
C THR A 110 -7.14 -1.68 0.37
N GLY A 111 -6.74 -0.40 0.30
CA GLY A 111 -6.92 0.57 1.37
C GLY A 111 -8.32 1.17 1.43
N PRO A 112 -8.76 1.60 2.63
CA PRO A 112 -9.99 2.37 2.77
C PRO A 112 -9.88 3.74 2.08
N GLN A 113 -8.66 4.28 1.95
CA GLN A 113 -8.37 5.42 1.09
C GLN A 113 -8.31 4.95 -0.37
N ASN A 114 -9.32 5.32 -1.15
CA ASN A 114 -9.37 5.13 -2.59
C ASN A 114 -10.35 6.14 -3.21
N TYR A 115 -10.26 6.35 -4.52
CA TYR A 115 -11.09 7.33 -5.20
C TYR A 115 -12.60 7.04 -5.10
N ASN A 116 -13.06 5.81 -4.84
CA ASN A 116 -14.50 5.52 -4.73
C ASN A 116 -15.14 6.01 -3.43
N SER A 117 -14.37 6.08 -2.34
CA SER A 117 -14.88 6.37 -1.00
C SER A 117 -14.38 7.69 -0.42
N MET A 118 -13.25 8.21 -0.90
CA MET A 118 -12.62 9.40 -0.32
C MET A 118 -13.35 10.72 -0.65
N ALA A 119 -14.12 10.76 -1.74
CA ALA A 119 -14.90 11.94 -2.11
C ALA A 119 -16.11 11.56 -2.98
N PRO A 120 -17.14 12.43 -3.05
CA PRO A 120 -18.24 12.26 -4.00
C PRO A 120 -17.77 12.09 -5.45
N PHE A 121 -18.55 11.35 -6.24
CA PHE A 121 -18.35 11.21 -7.70
C PHE A 121 -16.94 10.79 -8.13
N ARG A 122 -16.25 9.98 -7.32
CA ARG A 122 -14.87 9.56 -7.57
C ARG A 122 -13.89 10.71 -7.81
N THR A 123 -14.03 11.83 -7.08
CA THR A 123 -13.23 13.06 -7.32
C THR A 123 -13.36 13.60 -8.76
N GLY A 124 -14.43 13.25 -9.49
CA GLY A 124 -14.60 13.58 -10.90
C GLY A 124 -13.84 12.67 -11.87
N LEU A 125 -13.19 11.60 -11.39
CA LEU A 125 -12.46 10.65 -12.23
C LEU A 125 -13.41 9.60 -12.83
N ALA A 126 -13.44 9.55 -14.16
CA ALA A 126 -14.09 8.46 -14.88
C ALA A 126 -13.51 7.10 -14.49
N LEU A 127 -14.33 6.05 -14.49
CA LEU A 127 -13.97 4.73 -13.95
C LEU A 127 -12.81 4.09 -14.73
N ASP A 128 -12.80 4.28 -16.04
CA ASP A 128 -11.83 3.77 -17.02
C ASP A 128 -10.48 4.52 -17.01
N ARG A 129 -10.36 5.59 -16.22
CA ARG A 129 -9.09 6.30 -15.99
C ARG A 129 -8.18 5.60 -14.99
N THR A 130 -8.66 4.54 -14.36
CA THR A 130 -7.95 3.80 -13.31
C THR A 130 -8.19 2.31 -13.48
N SER A 131 -7.16 1.49 -13.26
CA SER A 131 -7.12 0.04 -13.44
C SER A 131 -7.76 -0.74 -12.29
N GLY A 132 -7.95 -0.09 -11.15
CA GLY A 132 -8.24 -0.70 -9.86
C GLY A 132 -7.01 -1.21 -9.12
N TYR A 133 -5.82 -1.18 -9.73
CA TYR A 133 -4.53 -1.49 -9.09
C TYR A 133 -3.80 -0.24 -8.60
N GLU A 134 -4.31 0.95 -8.90
CA GLU A 134 -3.80 2.19 -8.34
C GLU A 134 -3.94 2.20 -6.81
N ARG A 135 -2.87 2.65 -6.14
CA ARG A 135 -2.94 3.14 -4.76
C ARG A 135 -3.47 4.58 -4.79
N PHE A 136 -4.12 5.02 -3.70
CA PHE A 136 -4.53 6.42 -3.56
C PHE A 136 -3.32 7.36 -3.61
N GLU A 137 -3.40 8.43 -4.39
CA GLU A 137 -2.27 9.36 -4.68
C GLU A 137 -1.09 8.75 -5.45
N ALA A 138 -1.21 7.51 -5.93
CA ALA A 138 -0.17 6.84 -6.70
C ALA A 138 -0.48 6.80 -8.22
N PRO A 139 0.55 6.67 -9.07
CA PRO A 139 0.42 6.33 -10.48
C PRO A 139 -0.43 5.07 -10.72
N ASP A 140 -1.21 5.08 -11.79
CA ASP A 140 -1.94 3.88 -12.22
C ASP A 140 -0.99 2.89 -12.93
N PRO A 141 -0.85 1.63 -12.45
CA PRO A 141 0.06 0.69 -13.06
C PRO A 141 -0.22 0.36 -14.53
N ALA A 142 -1.48 0.34 -14.97
CA ALA A 142 -1.82 0.03 -16.36
C ALA A 142 -1.37 1.16 -17.30
N GLU A 143 -1.51 2.42 -16.88
CA GLU A 143 -1.00 3.56 -17.66
C GLU A 143 0.53 3.61 -17.71
N TRP A 144 1.21 3.38 -16.58
CA TRP A 144 2.65 3.59 -16.51
C TRP A 144 3.47 2.41 -17.05
N ALA A 145 2.94 1.18 -16.98
CA ALA A 145 3.54 0.03 -17.65
C ALA A 145 3.57 0.23 -19.18
N GLU A 146 2.52 0.78 -19.79
CA GLU A 146 2.48 1.12 -21.23
C GLU A 146 3.57 2.13 -21.62
N ARG A 147 3.97 2.99 -20.69
CA ARG A 147 5.05 3.98 -20.87
C ARG A 147 6.44 3.38 -20.61
N GLY A 148 6.52 2.09 -20.28
CA GLY A 148 7.77 1.39 -19.98
C GLY A 148 8.28 1.57 -18.56
N TYR A 149 7.46 2.07 -17.62
CA TYR A 149 7.84 2.24 -16.21
C TYR A 149 7.36 1.07 -15.36
N ALA A 150 8.11 0.74 -14.31
CA ALA A 150 7.63 -0.06 -13.21
C ALA A 150 6.94 0.82 -12.15
N VAL A 151 5.86 0.33 -11.55
CA VAL A 151 5.18 0.96 -10.41
C VAL A 151 5.29 0.04 -9.20
N ILE A 152 5.83 0.56 -8.09
CA ILE A 152 6.20 -0.22 -6.91
C ILE A 152 5.41 0.31 -5.71
N ASN A 153 4.24 -0.28 -5.45
CA ASN A 153 3.35 0.13 -4.38
C ASN A 153 3.74 -0.56 -3.06
N VAL A 154 4.57 0.07 -2.23
CA VAL A 154 5.06 -0.51 -0.95
C VAL A 154 4.17 -0.11 0.21
N ASP A 155 3.66 -1.07 0.98
CA ASP A 155 3.08 -0.78 2.30
C ASP A 155 4.21 -0.37 3.25
N ALA A 156 4.18 0.88 3.70
CA ALA A 156 5.17 1.43 4.63
C ALA A 156 5.25 0.61 5.93
N ARG A 157 6.29 0.84 6.74
CA ARG A 157 6.46 0.14 8.03
C ARG A 157 5.20 0.22 8.89
N GLY A 158 4.82 -0.92 9.47
CA GLY A 158 3.62 -1.08 10.30
C GLY A 158 2.29 -1.04 9.54
N VAL A 159 2.30 -0.97 8.21
CA VAL A 159 1.11 -0.91 7.37
C VAL A 159 0.85 -2.28 6.75
N GLY A 160 -0.39 -2.75 6.82
CA GLY A 160 -0.78 -4.04 6.26
C GLY A 160 -0.01 -5.19 6.90
N HIS A 161 0.79 -5.90 6.10
CA HIS A 161 1.64 -6.99 6.58
C HIS A 161 3.09 -6.57 6.84
N SER A 162 3.46 -5.32 6.52
CA SER A 162 4.80 -4.79 6.78
C SER A 162 5.06 -4.75 8.28
N ASN A 163 6.24 -5.20 8.68
CA ASN A 163 6.63 -5.28 10.09
C ASN A 163 6.78 -3.90 10.72
N GLY A 164 6.89 -3.86 12.05
CA GLY A 164 7.17 -2.63 12.79
C GLY A 164 5.93 -1.80 13.11
N VAL A 165 6.16 -0.51 13.35
CA VAL A 165 5.14 0.47 13.76
C VAL A 165 5.15 1.64 12.79
N VAL A 166 3.97 2.15 12.47
CA VAL A 166 3.82 3.33 11.60
C VAL A 166 4.45 4.55 12.27
N THR A 167 5.33 5.23 11.54
CA THR A 167 6.04 6.44 12.02
C THR A 167 5.69 7.71 11.23
N PHE A 168 4.88 7.61 10.17
CA PHE A 168 4.37 8.65 9.27
C PHE A 168 5.04 10.02 9.39
N TRP A 169 5.86 10.36 8.39
CA TRP A 169 6.74 11.55 8.32
C TRP A 169 7.87 11.59 9.37
N GLY A 170 8.25 10.43 9.90
CA GLY A 170 9.38 10.28 10.83
C GLY A 170 10.69 9.86 10.14
N ASN A 171 11.82 10.00 10.84
CA ASN A 171 13.15 9.61 10.33
C ASN A 171 13.22 8.14 9.90
N GLN A 172 12.57 7.25 10.66
CA GLN A 172 12.51 5.82 10.31
C GLN A 172 11.88 5.60 8.92
N GLU A 173 10.86 6.39 8.56
CA GLU A 173 10.23 6.27 7.25
C GLU A 173 11.20 6.70 6.13
N ALA A 174 11.98 7.76 6.35
CA ALA A 174 13.00 8.19 5.39
C ALA A 174 14.10 7.12 5.20
N GLU A 175 14.52 6.45 6.28
CA GLU A 175 15.48 5.35 6.22
C GLU A 175 14.92 4.13 5.47
N ASP A 176 13.66 3.78 5.72
CA ASP A 176 12.98 2.70 5.01
C ASP A 176 12.83 3.02 3.51
N ILE A 177 12.48 4.27 3.16
CA ILE A 177 12.41 4.73 1.77
C ILE A 177 13.79 4.63 1.11
N TYR A 178 14.86 5.06 1.79
CA TYR A 178 16.22 4.93 1.29
C TYR A 178 16.56 3.46 0.99
N ASP A 179 16.30 2.56 1.93
CA ASP A 179 16.62 1.13 1.78
C ASP A 179 15.83 0.50 0.64
N VAL A 180 14.56 0.91 0.46
CA VAL A 180 13.73 0.46 -0.66
C VAL A 180 14.26 1.00 -1.99
N ILE A 181 14.70 2.26 -2.07
CA ILE A 181 15.33 2.82 -3.29
C ILE A 181 16.61 2.06 -3.63
N ASP A 182 17.46 1.79 -2.64
CA ASP A 182 18.69 1.00 -2.84
C ASP A 182 18.35 -0.42 -3.33
N TRP A 183 17.33 -1.07 -2.74
CA TRP A 183 16.84 -2.37 -3.18
C TRP A 183 16.33 -2.35 -4.64
N ILE A 184 15.58 -1.31 -5.03
CA ILE A 184 15.07 -1.14 -6.41
C ILE A 184 16.22 -0.94 -7.42
N SER A 185 17.33 -0.34 -7.00
CA SER A 185 18.42 0.02 -7.90
C SER A 185 19.34 -1.14 -8.31
N ARG A 186 19.18 -2.31 -7.68
CA ARG A 186 19.99 -3.51 -7.89
C ARG A 186 19.37 -4.43 -8.93
#